data_AF-A0A5P0YZB0-F1
#
_entry.id   AF-A0A5P0YZB0-F1
#
_cell.length_a   1.000
_cell.length_b   1.000
_cell.length_c   1.000
_cell.angle_alpha   90.00
_cell.angle_beta   90.00
_cell.angle_gamma   90.00
#
_symmetry.space_group_name_H-M   'P 1'
#
loop_
_entity.id
_entity.type
_entity.pdbx_description
1 polymer ?
#
loop_
_entity_poly.entity_id
_entity_poly.type
_entity_poly.pdbx_seq_one_letter_code
_entity_poly.pdbx_strand_id
1 'polypeptide(L)'
;ADLQAIFLGATAEPAAQFIKQYRARGGGAQLLGLSSIDPGILLKVAGIDAVRGYSLALVMPNPGKGVNPVIREFNRARAAVGAKDVELSFRAVEGFVAAKVLAEAVRRAGPKPTRDQVRRELAHLRNFDVGGGFV
;
A
#
# COMPACT_ATOMS: atom_id res chain seq x y z
N ALA A 1 16.71 27.72 -9.33
CA ALA A 1 17.17 27.16 -8.05
C ALA A 1 17.56 25.71 -8.29
N ASP A 2 18.76 25.31 -7.86
CA ASP A 2 19.23 23.92 -7.97
C ASP A 2 18.61 23.09 -6.84
N LEU A 3 17.47 22.46 -7.12
CA LEU A 3 16.72 21.69 -6.13
C LEU A 3 17.41 20.34 -5.90
N GLN A 4 17.81 20.07 -4.66
CA GLN A 4 18.43 18.79 -4.29
C GLN A 4 17.40 17.66 -4.14
N ALA A 5 16.16 17.99 -3.79
CA ALA A 5 15.08 17.03 -3.63
C ALA A 5 13.72 17.63 -4.00
N ILE A 6 12.79 16.78 -4.43
CA ILE A 6 11.40 17.12 -4.73
C ILE A 6 10.49 16.09 -4.07
N PHE A 7 9.60 16.58 -3.20
CA PHE A 7 8.57 15.78 -2.56
C PHE A 7 7.28 15.79 -3.39
N LEU A 8 6.78 14.60 -3.73
CA LEU A 8 5.59 14.41 -4.54
C LEU A 8 4.36 14.25 -3.65
N GLY A 9 3.68 15.38 -3.41
CA GLY A 9 2.35 15.43 -2.79
C GLY A 9 1.25 15.22 -3.83
N ALA A 10 1.23 14.04 -4.46
CA ALA A 10 0.34 13.76 -5.59
C ALA A 10 -0.28 12.35 -5.54
N THR A 11 -1.18 12.07 -6.47
CA THR A 11 -1.64 10.71 -6.77
C THR A 11 -0.68 10.02 -7.75
N ALA A 12 -0.81 8.70 -7.90
CA ALA A 12 0.18 7.89 -8.59
C ALA A 12 0.42 8.28 -10.06
N GLU A 13 -0.65 8.56 -10.83
CA GLU A 13 -0.54 8.90 -12.25
C GLU A 13 0.13 10.26 -12.51
N PRO A 14 -0.31 11.39 -11.91
CA PRO A 14 0.38 12.66 -12.10
C PRO A 14 1.83 12.62 -11.57
N ALA A 15 2.08 11.89 -10.47
CA ALA A 15 3.44 11.65 -10.01
C ALA A 15 4.27 10.94 -11.08
N ALA A 16 3.77 9.85 -11.67
CA ALA A 16 4.50 9.11 -12.69
C ALA A 16 4.78 9.97 -13.94
N GLN A 17 3.79 10.72 -14.41
CA GLN A 17 3.97 11.64 -15.54
C GLN A 17 4.99 12.74 -15.23
N PHE A 18 4.94 13.30 -14.03
CA PHE A 18 5.94 14.26 -13.57
C PHE A 18 7.35 13.65 -13.58
N ILE A 19 7.55 12.48 -12.97
CA ILE A 19 8.86 11.81 -12.90
C ILE A 19 9.40 11.57 -14.31
N LYS A 20 8.57 11.02 -15.20
CA LYS A 20 8.93 10.75 -16.59
C LYS A 20 9.44 12.00 -17.30
N GLN A 21 8.67 13.07 -17.26
CA GLN A 21 8.99 14.32 -17.95
C GLN A 21 10.16 15.06 -17.29
N TYR A 22 10.21 15.08 -15.96
CA TYR A 22 11.28 15.72 -15.20
C TYR A 22 12.64 15.08 -15.53
N ARG A 23 12.72 13.76 -15.52
CA ARG A 23 13.93 13.01 -15.86
C ARG A 23 14.33 13.16 -17.33
N ALA A 24 13.36 13.07 -18.25
CA ALA A 24 13.61 13.26 -19.68
C ALA A 24 14.19 14.65 -20.03
N ARG A 25 13.94 15.65 -19.18
CA ARG A 25 14.45 17.02 -19.33
C ARG A 25 15.73 17.28 -18.52
N GLY A 26 16.40 16.23 -18.03
CA GLY A 26 17.67 16.34 -17.30
C GLY A 26 17.54 16.65 -15.81
N GLY A 27 16.33 16.53 -15.24
CA GLY A 27 16.11 16.77 -13.82
C GLY A 27 16.87 15.78 -12.93
N GLY A 28 17.75 16.29 -12.07
CA GLY A 28 18.66 15.49 -11.24
C GLY A 28 18.27 15.33 -9.76
N ALA A 29 17.21 16.00 -9.28
CA ALA A 29 16.86 15.98 -7.86
C ALA A 29 16.48 14.58 -7.35
N GLN A 30 16.70 14.32 -6.06
CA GLN A 30 16.12 13.17 -5.36
C GLN A 30 14.59 13.28 -5.39
N LEU A 31 13.92 12.21 -5.83
CA LEU A 31 12.45 12.14 -5.87
C LEU A 31 11.96 11.29 -4.70
N LEU A 32 10.99 11.81 -3.96
CA LEU A 32 10.37 11.10 -2.85
C LEU A 32 8.90 11.46 -2.76
N GLY A 33 8.07 10.65 -2.11
CA GLY A 33 6.64 10.96 -2.03
C GLY A 33 5.87 10.14 -1.02
N LEU A 34 4.58 10.46 -0.96
CA LEU A 34 3.62 9.85 -0.05
C LEU A 34 3.33 8.38 -0.42
N SER A 35 2.81 7.63 0.55
CA SER A 35 2.25 6.29 0.34
C SER A 35 1.03 6.28 -0.60
N SER A 36 0.48 7.46 -0.94
CA SER A 36 -0.54 7.60 -1.97
C SER A 36 -0.06 7.18 -3.37
N ILE A 37 1.26 7.13 -3.57
CA ILE A 37 1.91 6.83 -4.84
C ILE A 37 2.40 5.37 -4.81
N ASP A 38 1.72 4.49 -5.54
CA ASP A 38 2.17 3.10 -5.68
C ASP A 38 3.41 3.05 -6.61
N PRO A 39 4.57 2.54 -6.15
CA PRO A 39 5.78 2.47 -6.95
C PRO A 39 5.64 1.55 -8.18
N GLY A 40 4.74 0.56 -8.15
CA GLY A 40 4.44 -0.27 -9.32
C GLY A 40 3.82 0.53 -10.47
N ILE A 41 2.95 1.49 -10.16
CA ILE A 41 2.38 2.41 -11.15
C ILE A 41 3.45 3.35 -11.70
N LEU A 42 4.32 3.87 -10.82
CA LEU A 42 5.46 4.69 -11.26
C LEU A 42 6.32 3.93 -12.28
N LEU A 43 6.69 2.69 -11.96
CA LEU A 43 7.50 1.85 -12.84
C LEU A 43 6.82 1.59 -14.19
N LYS A 44 5.51 1.28 -14.17
CA LYS A 44 4.74 1.01 -15.39
C LYS A 44 4.64 2.22 -16.33
N VAL A 45 4.49 3.43 -15.78
CA VAL A 45 4.22 4.64 -16.56
C VAL A 45 5.49 5.41 -16.91
N ALA A 46 6.41 5.57 -15.95
CA ALA A 46 7.63 6.35 -16.09
C ALA A 46 8.86 5.52 -16.50
N GLY A 47 8.83 4.20 -16.27
CA GLY A 47 9.95 3.31 -16.55
C GLY A 47 10.99 3.29 -15.43
N ILE A 48 11.74 2.18 -15.34
CA ILE A 48 12.73 1.96 -14.28
C ILE A 48 13.82 3.03 -14.24
N ASP A 49 14.28 3.52 -15.39
CA ASP A 49 15.36 4.50 -15.47
C ASP A 49 14.98 5.84 -14.83
N ALA A 50 13.72 6.26 -14.99
CA ALA A 50 13.23 7.50 -14.41
C ALA A 50 12.93 7.37 -12.91
N VAL A 51 12.48 6.19 -12.48
CA VAL A 51 12.01 5.92 -11.10
C VAL A 51 13.14 5.44 -10.18
N ARG A 52 14.25 4.94 -10.72
CA ARG A 52 15.38 4.45 -9.92
C ARG A 52 15.81 5.52 -8.90
N GLY A 53 15.96 5.08 -7.65
CA GLY A 53 16.29 5.96 -6.53
C GLY A 53 15.10 6.66 -5.89
N TYR A 54 13.87 6.50 -6.40
CA TYR A 54 12.66 7.03 -5.74
C TYR A 54 12.54 6.50 -4.31
N SER A 55 12.36 7.43 -3.36
CA SER A 55 12.23 7.12 -1.94
C SER A 55 10.77 7.16 -1.50
N LEU A 56 10.35 6.18 -0.71
CA LEU A 56 9.02 6.11 -0.13
C LEU A 56 9.06 5.64 1.33
N ALA A 57 8.06 6.07 2.10
CA ALA A 57 7.79 5.51 3.42
C ALA A 57 6.82 4.32 3.29
N LEU A 58 7.24 3.15 3.76
CA LEU A 58 6.39 1.95 3.76
C LEU A 58 5.42 2.03 4.94
N VAL A 59 4.13 2.16 4.65
CA VAL A 59 3.04 2.17 5.66
C VAL A 59 2.31 0.83 5.75
N MET A 60 2.64 -0.10 4.86
CA MET A 60 2.11 -1.46 4.81
C MET A 60 3.26 -2.46 4.60
N PRO A 61 3.05 -3.76 4.89
CA PRO A 61 4.04 -4.78 4.56
C PRO A 61 4.45 -4.72 3.09
N ASN A 62 5.76 -4.79 2.83
CA ASN A 62 6.30 -4.72 1.48
C ASN A 62 5.84 -5.94 0.66
N PRO A 63 5.09 -5.77 -0.45
CA PRO A 63 4.64 -6.86 -1.30
C PRO A 63 5.77 -7.71 -1.89
N GLY A 64 6.96 -7.13 -2.07
CA GLY A 64 8.16 -7.86 -2.52
C GLY A 64 8.76 -8.78 -1.46
N LYS A 65 8.37 -8.66 -0.18
CA LYS A 65 8.83 -9.54 0.90
C LYS A 65 7.88 -10.72 1.09
N GLY A 66 7.98 -11.70 0.19
CA GLY A 66 7.11 -12.89 0.19
C GLY A 66 7.14 -13.75 1.47
N VAL A 67 8.17 -13.62 2.31
CA VAL A 67 8.25 -14.30 3.62
C VAL A 67 7.41 -13.63 4.71
N ASN A 68 6.95 -12.39 4.50
CA ASN A 68 6.11 -11.68 5.45
C ASN A 68 4.76 -12.42 5.63
N PRO A 69 4.27 -12.60 6.87
CA PRO A 69 3.03 -13.34 7.14
C PRO A 69 1.80 -12.82 6.39
N VAL A 70 1.60 -11.50 6.34
CA VAL A 70 0.47 -10.87 5.63
C VAL A 70 0.54 -11.15 4.14
N ILE A 71 1.74 -11.08 3.55
CA ILE A 71 1.94 -11.34 2.11
C ILE A 71 1.67 -12.82 1.79
N ARG A 72 2.11 -13.75 2.63
CA ARG A 72 1.81 -15.18 2.47
C ARG A 72 0.31 -15.46 2.55
N GLU A 73 -0.36 -14.85 3.52
CA GLU A 73 -1.79 -15.00 3.70
C GLU A 73 -2.58 -14.42 2.53
N PHE A 74 -2.20 -13.22 2.04
CA PHE A 74 -2.78 -12.62 0.85
C PHE A 74 -2.68 -13.57 -0.36
N ASN A 75 -1.50 -14.10 -0.64
CA ASN A 75 -1.28 -15.00 -1.77
C ASN A 75 -2.08 -16.30 -1.63
N ARG A 76 -2.16 -16.86 -0.41
CA ARG A 76 -2.99 -18.04 -0.13
C ARG A 76 -4.48 -17.75 -0.33
N ALA A 77 -4.96 -16.62 0.18
CA ALA A 77 -6.36 -16.20 0.03
C ALA A 77 -6.72 -16.01 -1.45
N ARG A 78 -5.89 -15.26 -2.19
CA ARG A 78 -6.04 -15.04 -3.64
C ARG A 78 -6.14 -16.37 -4.40
N ALA A 79 -5.25 -17.32 -4.10
CA ALA A 79 -5.27 -18.64 -4.73
C ALA A 79 -6.55 -19.43 -4.37
N ALA A 80 -6.94 -19.44 -3.10
CA ALA A 80 -8.11 -20.17 -2.62
C ALA A 80 -9.43 -19.65 -3.22
N VAL A 81 -9.55 -18.33 -3.43
CA VAL A 81 -10.75 -17.73 -4.05
C VAL A 81 -10.69 -17.67 -5.58
N GLY A 82 -9.57 -18.08 -6.20
CA GLY A 82 -9.40 -18.05 -7.65
C GLY A 82 -9.32 -16.64 -8.26
N ALA A 83 -8.92 -15.64 -7.49
CA ALA A 83 -8.86 -14.22 -7.89
C ALA A 83 -7.63 -13.93 -8.79
N LYS A 84 -7.67 -14.44 -10.03
CA LYS A 84 -6.57 -14.33 -11.00
C LYS A 84 -6.30 -12.88 -11.42
N ASP A 85 -7.33 -12.06 -11.46
CA ASP A 85 -7.34 -10.64 -11.83
C ASP A 85 -6.77 -9.70 -10.74
N VAL A 86 -6.69 -10.16 -9.50
CA VAL A 86 -6.15 -9.36 -8.39
C VAL A 86 -4.63 -9.46 -8.35
N GLU A 87 -3.92 -8.39 -8.69
CA GLU A 87 -2.45 -8.34 -8.59
C GLU A 87 -1.98 -7.99 -7.18
N LEU A 88 -0.84 -8.57 -6.78
CA LEU A 88 -0.17 -8.21 -5.53
C LEU A 88 0.48 -6.83 -5.68
N SER A 89 -0.02 -5.84 -4.93
CA SER A 89 0.46 -4.45 -4.94
C SER A 89 0.37 -3.85 -3.54
N PHE A 90 0.97 -2.68 -3.31
CA PHE A 90 0.85 -1.98 -2.02
C PHE A 90 -0.60 -1.66 -1.71
N ARG A 91 -1.38 -1.24 -2.72
CA ARG A 91 -2.81 -0.95 -2.58
C ARG A 91 -3.65 -2.19 -2.30
N ALA A 92 -3.33 -3.32 -2.93
CA ALA A 92 -4.03 -4.58 -2.66
C ALA A 92 -3.78 -5.07 -1.22
N VAL A 93 -2.53 -4.94 -0.74
CA VAL A 93 -2.18 -5.29 0.64
C VAL A 93 -2.87 -4.35 1.63
N GLU A 94 -2.91 -3.04 1.37
CA GLU A 94 -3.64 -2.06 2.19
C GLU A 94 -5.12 -2.44 2.33
N GLY A 95 -5.79 -2.76 1.21
CA GLY A 95 -7.18 -3.20 1.22
C GLY A 95 -7.40 -4.50 1.97
N PHE A 96 -6.48 -5.47 1.81
CA PHE A 96 -6.54 -6.75 2.52
C PHE A 96 -6.39 -6.58 4.03
N VAL A 97 -5.43 -5.77 4.47
CA VAL A 97 -5.22 -5.45 5.90
C VAL A 97 -6.44 -4.73 6.46
N ALA A 98 -6.96 -3.71 5.77
CA ALA A 98 -8.15 -2.99 6.21
C ALA A 98 -9.37 -3.91 6.36
N ALA A 99 -9.57 -4.82 5.40
CA ALA A 99 -10.65 -5.82 5.46
C ALA A 99 -10.48 -6.78 6.64
N LYS A 100 -9.25 -7.23 6.94
CA LYS A 100 -8.98 -8.09 8.11
C LYS A 100 -9.27 -7.38 9.43
N VAL A 101 -8.86 -6.12 9.58
CA VAL A 101 -9.14 -5.31 10.78
C VAL A 101 -10.65 -5.17 10.98
N LEU A 102 -11.38 -4.86 9.91
CA LEU A 102 -12.84 -4.75 9.97
C LEU A 102 -13.49 -6.10 10.30
N ALA A 103 -13.06 -7.18 9.68
CA ALA A 103 -13.57 -8.52 9.92
C ALA A 103 -13.38 -8.94 11.39
N GLU A 104 -12.25 -8.60 12.00
CA GLU A 104 -12.01 -8.85 13.41
C GLU A 104 -12.98 -8.06 14.31
N ALA A 105 -13.21 -6.78 14.03
CA ALA A 105 -14.17 -6.00 14.80
C ALA A 105 -15.61 -6.53 14.64
N VAL A 106 -15.99 -6.95 13.43
CA VAL A 106 -17.27 -7.62 13.17
C VAL A 106 -17.37 -8.93 13.95
N ARG A 107 -16.30 -9.73 14.00
CA ARG A 107 -16.25 -10.96 14.79
C ARG A 107 -16.44 -10.70 16.28
N ARG A 108 -15.80 -9.65 16.83
CA ARG A 108 -15.94 -9.24 18.24
C ARG A 108 -17.32 -8.69 18.57
N ALA A 109 -18.01 -8.08 17.60
CA ALA A 109 -19.36 -7.53 17.79
C ALA A 109 -20.43 -8.61 18.00
N GLY A 110 -20.13 -9.89 17.70
CA GLY A 110 -20.99 -11.03 17.95
C GLY A 110 -22.07 -11.26 16.88
N PRO A 111 -23.01 -12.19 17.12
CA PRO A 111 -24.06 -12.54 16.15
C PRO A 111 -24.97 -11.35 15.83
N LYS A 112 -25.34 -11.20 14.54
CA LYS A 112 -26.21 -10.12 14.02
C LYS A 112 -25.71 -8.71 14.43
N PRO A 113 -24.45 -8.35 14.07
CA PRO A 113 -23.86 -7.11 14.53
C PRO A 113 -24.53 -5.89 13.87
N THR A 114 -24.68 -4.82 14.65
CA THR A 114 -25.13 -3.50 14.20
C THR A 114 -23.94 -2.58 13.94
N ARG A 115 -24.16 -1.48 13.21
CA ARG A 115 -23.14 -0.47 12.90
C ARG A 115 -22.44 0.06 14.17
N ASP A 116 -23.21 0.37 15.20
CA ASP A 116 -22.67 0.92 16.45
C ASP A 116 -21.85 -0.11 17.24
N GLN A 117 -22.25 -1.38 17.20
CA GLN A 117 -21.48 -2.46 17.81
C GLN A 117 -20.12 -2.60 17.10
N VAL A 118 -20.09 -2.65 15.77
CA VAL A 118 -18.83 -2.75 15.01
C VAL A 118 -17.93 -1.53 15.27
N ARG A 119 -18.49 -0.32 15.27
CA ARG A 119 -17.74 0.92 15.56
C ARG A 119 -17.09 0.88 16.94
N ARG A 120 -17.83 0.40 17.95
CA ARG A 120 -17.31 0.26 19.31
C ARG A 120 -16.18 -0.77 19.37
N GLU A 121 -16.34 -1.93 18.74
CA GLU A 121 -15.30 -2.96 18.75
C GLU A 121 -14.04 -2.52 18.00
N LEU A 122 -14.17 -1.77 16.89
CA LEU A 122 -13.03 -1.13 16.22
C LEU A 122 -12.27 -0.20 17.19
N ALA A 123 -12.97 0.62 17.97
CA ALA A 123 -12.35 1.52 18.95
C ALA A 123 -11.69 0.77 20.13
N HIS A 124 -12.13 -0.46 20.41
CA HIS A 124 -11.60 -1.32 21.45
C HIS A 124 -10.48 -2.26 20.96
N LEU A 125 -10.16 -2.28 19.66
CA LEU A 125 -8.98 -2.99 19.18
C LEU A 125 -7.72 -2.42 19.85
N ARG A 126 -6.93 -3.31 20.44
CA ARG A 126 -5.65 -3.02 21.09
C ARG A 126 -4.68 -4.11 20.67
N ASN A 127 -3.57 -3.72 20.04
CA ASN A 127 -2.48 -4.61 19.62
C ASN A 127 -2.98 -5.86 18.86
N PHE A 128 -3.89 -5.68 17.90
CA PHE A 128 -4.54 -6.80 17.20
C PHE A 128 -3.68 -7.29 16.02
N ASP A 129 -2.58 -8.00 16.26
CA ASP A 129 -1.66 -8.40 15.18
C ASP A 129 -2.35 -9.01 13.93
N VAL A 130 -2.41 -8.23 12.84
CA VAL A 130 -2.93 -8.69 11.54
C VAL A 130 -1.96 -9.63 10.83
N GLY A 131 -0.73 -9.75 11.33
CA GLY A 131 0.30 -10.67 10.90
C GLY A 131 1.71 -10.05 10.93
N GLY A 132 2.63 -10.64 11.69
CA GLY A 132 4.04 -10.25 11.66
C GLY A 132 4.34 -8.97 12.43
N GLY A 133 3.59 -8.69 13.50
CA GLY A 133 3.76 -7.51 14.35
C GLY A 133 3.16 -6.24 13.76
N PHE A 134 2.27 -6.35 12.78
CA PHE A 134 1.53 -5.21 12.23
C PHE A 134 0.19 -5.09 12.94
N VAL A 135 -0.09 -3.86 13.44
CA VAL A 135 -1.27 -3.36 14.20
C VAL A 135 -2.09 -4.41 14.90
#